data_AF-A0A139WTC9-F1
#
_entry.id   AF-A0A139WTC9-F1
#
_cell.length_a   1.000
_cell.length_b   1.000
_cell.length_c   1.000
_cell.angle_alpha   90.00
_cell.angle_beta   90.00
_cell.angle_gamma   90.00
#
_symmetry.space_group_name_H-M   'P 1'
#
loop_
_entity.id
_entity.type
_entity.pdbx_description
1 polymer ?
#
loop_
_entity_poly.entity_id
_entity_poly.type
_entity_poly.pdbx_seq_one_letter_code
_entity_poly.pdbx_strand_id
1 'polypeptide(L)'
;MEHPLAYKKLYTDGIDLFIEHLGNLVNASRNGQLAIPEIVQIYLKRIEWDETDLPAKLYPFTRTKESELLLVDSIQILDYSPNIIDLTPKIKEKLVAVRREHRNSVYERLEGWWFGKVVQHLRDNSVNFISGFEVRDKICEINDQFKPDALPIDFFDLEIPEQFAMSQDKRRFVAQLKEIAVNNKRIEKAILDYYKAFEQGSRWAREELLFGGEIEKYEKRLIDEWERYMLALQDEMPDSSENELEHQKFGREVFKWMEQKADIRIRSQVTEPYVMRGSYHILADQNPPRVHWHPKFLERLTQLLATT
;
A
#
# COMPACT_ATOMS: atom_id res chain seq x y z
N MET A 1 -3.34 3.45 -30.19
CA MET A 1 -3.00 3.31 -28.76
C MET A 1 -2.25 4.58 -28.40
N GLU A 2 -2.92 5.56 -27.81
CA GLU A 2 -2.25 6.81 -27.42
C GLU A 2 -1.25 6.47 -26.31
N HIS A 3 0.00 6.93 -26.45
CA HIS A 3 1.03 6.80 -25.44
C HIS A 3 0.97 8.03 -24.53
N PRO A 4 0.24 8.02 -23.40
CA PRO A 4 0.05 9.22 -22.57
C PRO A 4 1.36 9.81 -22.04
N LEU A 5 2.42 9.00 -21.93
CA LEU A 5 3.78 9.44 -21.54
C LEU A 5 4.47 10.34 -22.58
N ALA A 6 4.02 10.34 -23.84
CA ALA A 6 4.62 11.13 -24.91
C ALA A 6 3.87 12.44 -25.20
N TYR A 7 2.66 12.62 -24.64
CA TYR A 7 1.75 13.71 -25.05
C TYR A 7 1.04 14.43 -23.89
N LYS A 8 1.35 14.13 -22.62
CA LYS A 8 0.73 14.79 -21.46
C LYS A 8 1.76 15.50 -20.59
N LYS A 9 1.39 16.70 -20.12
CA LYS A 9 2.17 17.46 -19.14
C LYS A 9 2.17 16.69 -17.81
N LEU A 10 3.36 16.29 -17.36
CA LEU A 10 3.57 15.54 -16.13
C LEU A 10 3.89 16.51 -14.99
N TYR A 11 3.25 16.31 -13.85
CA TYR A 11 3.55 17.05 -12.61
C TYR A 11 4.15 16.07 -11.59
N THR A 12 4.98 16.55 -10.68
CA THR A 12 5.56 15.71 -9.63
C THR A 12 5.74 16.50 -8.34
N ASP A 13 5.58 15.82 -7.21
CA ASP A 13 5.91 16.33 -5.86
C ASP A 13 7.28 15.80 -5.38
N GLY A 14 8.05 15.17 -6.28
CA GLY A 14 9.34 14.55 -5.98
C GLY A 14 9.26 13.08 -5.55
N ILE A 15 8.05 12.53 -5.35
CA ILE A 15 7.82 11.14 -4.96
C ILE A 15 6.86 10.45 -5.93
N ASP A 16 5.78 11.14 -6.30
CA ASP A 16 4.74 10.64 -7.19
C ASP A 16 4.70 11.45 -8.51
N LEU A 17 4.25 10.78 -9.57
CA LEU A 17 3.99 11.36 -10.89
C LEU A 17 2.49 11.58 -11.03
N PHE A 18 2.09 12.77 -11.44
CA PHE A 18 0.70 13.16 -11.61
C PHE A 18 0.43 13.57 -13.06
N ILE A 19 -0.77 13.23 -13.53
CA ILE A 19 -1.29 13.64 -14.83
C ILE A 19 -2.60 14.39 -14.64
N GLU A 20 -2.78 15.45 -15.42
CA GLU A 20 -4.08 16.11 -15.51
C GLU A 20 -4.98 15.30 -16.46
N HIS A 21 -6.13 14.84 -15.95
CA HIS A 21 -7.10 14.10 -16.74
C HIS A 21 -8.53 14.54 -16.39
N LEU A 22 -9.26 15.05 -17.39
CA LEU A 22 -10.64 15.53 -17.25
C LEU A 22 -10.82 16.56 -16.11
N GLY A 23 -9.86 17.47 -15.96
CA GLY A 23 -9.87 18.52 -14.93
C GLY A 23 -9.44 18.08 -13.53
N ASN A 24 -9.05 16.81 -13.35
CA ASN A 24 -8.57 16.29 -12.08
C ASN A 24 -7.08 15.89 -12.16
N LEU A 25 -6.36 16.10 -11.06
CA LEU A 25 -4.97 15.64 -10.93
C LEU A 25 -4.97 14.17 -10.46
N VAL A 26 -4.49 13.28 -11.33
CA VAL A 26 -4.50 11.84 -11.13
C VAL A 26 -3.08 11.37 -10.87
N ASN A 27 -2.86 10.67 -9.76
CA ASN A 27 -1.56 10.07 -9.43
C ASN A 27 -1.31 8.88 -10.37
N ALA A 28 -0.45 9.08 -11.35
CA ALA A 28 -0.03 8.08 -12.31
C ALA A 28 0.95 7.05 -11.70
N SER A 29 1.64 7.39 -10.60
CA SER A 29 2.50 6.46 -9.86
C SER A 29 1.73 5.49 -8.96
N ARG A 30 0.47 5.83 -8.60
CA ARG A 30 -0.37 5.06 -7.68
C ARG A 30 -1.74 4.73 -8.26
N ASN A 31 -1.75 3.97 -9.36
CA ASN A 31 -2.95 3.36 -9.95
C ASN A 31 -4.14 4.31 -10.17
N GLY A 32 -3.88 5.58 -10.45
CA GLY A 32 -4.93 6.55 -10.78
C GLY A 32 -5.72 7.09 -9.59
N GLN A 33 -5.18 7.01 -8.37
CA GLN A 33 -5.75 7.72 -7.21
C GLN A 33 -5.85 9.22 -7.52
N LEU A 34 -7.02 9.81 -7.24
CA LEU A 34 -7.15 11.27 -7.25
C LEU A 34 -6.20 11.82 -6.19
N ALA A 35 -5.27 12.68 -6.59
CA ALA A 35 -4.49 13.47 -5.63
C ALA A 35 -5.45 14.33 -4.81
N ILE A 36 -5.02 14.90 -3.66
CA ILE A 36 -5.74 16.04 -3.06
C ILE A 36 -5.47 17.23 -3.99
N PRO A 37 -6.36 17.54 -4.96
CA PRO A 37 -5.98 18.32 -6.13
C PRO A 37 -5.65 19.76 -5.76
N GLU A 38 -6.36 20.34 -4.79
CA GLU A 38 -6.24 21.75 -4.45
C GLU A 38 -4.89 22.05 -3.80
N ILE A 39 -4.48 21.24 -2.82
CA ILE A 39 -3.26 21.49 -2.06
C ILE A 39 -2.04 21.36 -2.97
N VAL A 40 -1.92 20.25 -3.72
CA VAL A 40 -0.75 20.01 -4.59
C VAL A 40 -0.70 21.04 -5.72
N GLN A 41 -1.83 21.40 -6.33
CA GLN A 41 -1.87 22.45 -7.36
C GLN A 41 -1.45 23.82 -6.82
N ILE A 42 -1.81 24.15 -5.58
CA ILE A 42 -1.41 25.41 -4.94
C ILE A 42 0.12 25.52 -4.83
N TYR A 43 0.84 24.42 -4.57
CA TYR A 43 2.31 24.41 -4.56
C TYR A 43 2.90 24.42 -5.97
N LEU A 44 2.39 23.60 -6.89
CA LEU A 44 2.91 23.49 -8.25
C LEU A 44 2.78 24.77 -9.09
N LYS A 45 1.73 25.57 -8.88
CA LYS A 45 1.54 26.87 -9.56
C LYS A 45 2.65 27.89 -9.29
N ARG A 46 3.54 27.60 -8.34
CA ARG A 46 4.56 28.52 -7.83
C ARG A 46 5.97 28.15 -8.28
N ILE A 47 6.08 27.12 -9.11
CA ILE A 47 7.30 26.76 -9.79
C ILE A 47 7.26 27.47 -11.15
N GLU A 48 8.18 28.39 -11.38
CA GLU A 48 8.49 28.86 -12.73
C GLU A 48 9.41 27.84 -13.39
N TRP A 49 9.09 27.52 -14.63
CA TRP A 49 9.85 26.59 -15.46
C TRP A 49 10.64 27.39 -16.49
N ASP A 50 11.86 26.97 -16.80
CA ASP A 50 12.62 27.57 -17.90
C ASP A 50 12.15 27.05 -19.26
N GLU A 51 12.82 27.51 -20.33
CA GLU A 51 12.54 27.13 -21.72
C GLU A 51 12.80 25.63 -22.01
N THR A 52 13.39 24.90 -21.06
CA THR A 52 13.68 23.46 -21.14
C THR A 52 12.76 22.59 -20.27
N ASP A 53 11.68 23.17 -19.74
CA ASP A 53 10.76 22.51 -18.79
C ASP A 53 11.46 22.01 -17.52
N LEU A 54 12.54 22.68 -17.09
CA LEU A 54 13.15 22.47 -15.78
C LEU A 54 12.66 23.51 -14.76
N PRO A 55 12.48 23.13 -13.48
CA PRO A 55 12.13 24.08 -12.42
C PRO A 55 13.23 25.13 -12.27
N ALA A 56 12.93 26.38 -12.64
CA ALA A 56 13.87 27.50 -12.63
C ALA A 56 13.77 28.33 -11.35
N LYS A 57 12.56 28.54 -10.82
CA LYS A 57 12.34 29.26 -9.56
C LYS A 57 11.19 28.66 -8.78
N LEU A 58 11.29 28.66 -7.46
CA LEU A 58 10.21 28.34 -6.55
C LEU A 58 9.89 29.58 -5.71
N TYR A 59 8.64 30.01 -5.71
CA TYR A 59 8.19 31.08 -4.82
C TYR A 59 7.63 30.49 -3.52
N PRO A 60 8.28 30.67 -2.35
CA PRO A 60 7.83 30.11 -1.07
C PRO A 60 6.66 30.90 -0.45
N PHE A 61 5.84 30.27 0.40
CA PHE A 61 4.70 30.95 1.06
C PHE A 61 5.22 31.90 2.13
N THR A 62 5.18 33.20 1.88
CA THR A 62 5.45 34.23 2.87
C THR A 62 4.16 34.91 3.24
N ARG A 63 3.91 35.10 4.54
CA ARG A 63 2.68 35.73 5.04
C ARG A 63 2.82 37.25 5.14
N THR A 64 4.05 37.73 5.30
CA THR A 64 4.40 39.15 5.49
C THR A 64 5.77 39.45 4.87
N LYS A 65 6.06 40.72 4.61
CA LYS A 65 7.38 41.19 4.16
C LYS A 65 8.49 40.93 5.19
N GLU A 66 8.15 40.94 6.48
CA GLU A 66 9.05 40.51 7.56
C GLU A 66 9.39 39.01 7.46
N SER A 67 8.43 38.17 7.06
CA SER A 67 8.67 36.73 6.85
C SER A 67 9.63 36.46 5.69
N GLU A 68 9.66 37.33 4.68
CA GLU A 68 10.62 37.24 3.55
C GLU A 68 12.05 37.50 4.01
N LEU A 69 12.26 38.54 4.83
CA LEU A 69 13.57 38.85 5.40
C LEU A 69 14.05 37.74 6.34
N LEU A 70 13.17 37.25 7.21
CA LEU A 70 13.47 36.13 8.10
C LEU A 70 13.84 34.85 7.32
N LEU A 71 13.18 34.60 6.18
CA LEU A 71 13.55 33.48 5.32
C LEU A 71 14.96 33.66 4.77
N VAL A 72 15.30 34.82 4.22
CA VAL A 72 16.63 35.10 3.67
C VAL A 72 17.71 34.98 4.75
N ASP A 73 17.46 35.54 5.94
CA ASP A 73 18.39 35.47 7.08
C ASP A 73 18.58 34.03 7.59
N SER A 74 17.61 33.15 7.35
CA SER A 74 17.69 31.73 7.73
C SER A 74 18.41 30.84 6.71
N ILE A 75 18.69 31.34 5.50
CA ILE A 75 19.37 30.56 4.46
C ILE A 75 20.86 30.43 4.80
N GLN A 76 21.30 29.19 5.03
CA GLN A 76 22.71 28.86 5.15
C GLN A 76 23.17 28.12 3.88
N ILE A 77 24.17 28.67 3.19
CA ILE A 77 24.79 28.03 2.03
C ILE A 77 26.07 27.34 2.52
N LEU A 78 26.08 26.01 2.47
CA LEU A 78 27.26 25.20 2.75
C LEU A 78 28.04 24.98 1.45
N ASP A 79 29.25 25.52 1.39
CA ASP A 79 30.13 25.36 0.23
C ASP A 79 30.62 23.91 0.08
N TYR A 80 30.98 23.52 -1.15
CA TYR A 80 31.40 22.15 -1.52
C TYR A 80 30.41 21.01 -1.18
N SER A 81 29.17 21.34 -0.83
CA SER A 81 28.13 20.33 -0.63
C SER A 81 27.70 19.71 -1.97
N PRO A 82 27.39 18.40 -2.02
CA PRO A 82 26.79 17.78 -3.20
C PRO A 82 25.49 18.49 -3.60
N ASN A 83 25.27 18.65 -4.91
CA ASN A 83 23.95 19.05 -5.39
C ASN A 83 22.92 17.92 -5.15
N ILE A 84 21.63 18.25 -5.28
CA ILE A 84 20.53 17.30 -5.07
C ILE A 84 20.60 16.09 -6.03
N ILE A 85 21.13 16.28 -7.24
CA ILE A 85 21.24 15.24 -8.28
C ILE A 85 22.30 14.20 -7.88
N ASP A 86 23.42 14.65 -7.33
CA ASP A 86 24.56 13.82 -6.93
C ASP A 86 24.39 13.22 -5.53
N LEU A 87 23.40 13.68 -4.77
CA LEU A 87 23.18 13.26 -3.39
C LEU A 87 22.72 11.79 -3.31
N THR A 88 21.75 11.39 -4.11
CA THR A 88 21.19 10.02 -4.08
C THR A 88 22.26 8.94 -4.34
N PRO A 89 23.12 9.04 -5.38
CA PRO A 89 24.21 8.08 -5.56
C PRO A 89 25.18 8.04 -4.37
N LYS A 90 25.58 9.21 -3.85
CA LYS A 90 26.53 9.32 -2.72
C LYS A 90 25.99 8.68 -1.44
N ILE A 91 24.69 8.83 -1.16
CA ILE A 91 24.06 8.16 -0.01
C ILE A 91 24.05 6.64 -0.23
N LYS A 92 23.67 6.18 -1.42
CA LYS A 92 23.64 4.74 -1.75
C LYS A 92 25.03 4.08 -1.66
N GLU A 93 26.10 4.81 -1.96
CA GLU A 93 27.48 4.34 -1.76
C GLU A 93 27.82 4.10 -0.27
N LYS A 94 27.21 4.84 0.65
CA LYS A 94 27.39 4.66 2.10
C LYS A 94 26.60 3.47 2.66
N LEU A 95 25.63 2.92 1.93
CA LEU A 95 24.87 1.73 2.30
C LEU A 95 25.67 0.43 2.05
N VAL A 96 26.90 0.36 2.54
CA VAL A 96 27.85 -0.73 2.26
C VAL A 96 27.39 -2.09 2.81
N ALA A 97 26.63 -2.10 3.90
CA ALA A 97 26.08 -3.30 4.52
C ALA A 97 24.82 -3.84 3.82
N VAL A 98 24.27 -3.09 2.87
CA VAL A 98 23.03 -3.44 2.15
C VAL A 98 23.38 -4.15 0.83
N ARG A 99 22.70 -5.28 0.58
CA ARG A 99 22.82 -6.02 -0.68
C ARG A 99 22.46 -5.13 -1.86
N ARG A 100 23.19 -5.29 -2.97
CA ARG A 100 23.07 -4.37 -4.12
C ARG A 100 21.64 -4.32 -4.65
N GLU A 101 20.97 -5.46 -4.71
CA GLU A 101 19.58 -5.58 -5.15
C GLU A 101 18.59 -4.78 -4.29
N HIS A 102 18.87 -4.58 -3.00
CA HIS A 102 17.95 -3.90 -2.07
C HIS A 102 18.30 -2.43 -1.81
N ARG A 103 19.41 -1.92 -2.36
CA ARG A 103 19.90 -0.56 -2.04
C ARG A 103 18.90 0.55 -2.38
N ASN A 104 18.18 0.42 -3.48
CA ASN A 104 17.15 1.39 -3.86
C ASN A 104 16.01 1.38 -2.83
N SER A 105 15.48 0.20 -2.55
CA SER A 105 14.42 0.00 -1.55
C SER A 105 14.77 0.47 -0.14
N VAL A 106 16.01 0.25 0.30
CA VAL A 106 16.50 0.73 1.61
C VAL A 106 16.69 2.24 1.60
N TYR A 107 17.22 2.80 0.51
CA TYR A 107 17.38 4.24 0.34
C TYR A 107 16.05 4.97 0.45
N GLU A 108 15.02 4.55 -0.30
CA GLU A 108 13.69 5.19 -0.29
C GLU A 108 13.06 5.22 1.11
N ARG A 109 13.19 4.11 1.85
CA ARG A 109 12.66 4.02 3.23
C ARG A 109 13.47 4.88 4.20
N LEU A 110 14.79 4.95 4.04
CA LEU A 110 15.66 5.81 4.84
C LEU A 110 15.37 7.29 4.58
N GLU A 111 15.20 7.66 3.31
CA GLU A 111 14.87 9.01 2.87
C GLU A 111 13.51 9.46 3.44
N GLY A 112 12.47 8.62 3.32
CA GLY A 112 11.16 8.90 3.89
C GLY A 112 11.21 9.10 5.41
N TRP A 113 11.95 8.25 6.13
CA TRP A 113 12.16 8.42 7.58
C TRP A 113 12.90 9.73 7.90
N TRP A 114 13.96 10.03 7.17
CA TRP A 114 14.77 11.24 7.37
C TRP A 114 13.93 12.49 7.17
N PHE A 115 13.15 12.57 6.08
CA PHE A 115 12.24 13.69 5.85
C PHE A 115 11.18 13.81 6.93
N GLY A 116 10.58 12.70 7.36
CA GLY A 116 9.62 12.70 8.48
C GLY A 116 10.23 13.29 9.76
N LYS A 117 11.47 12.90 10.09
CA LYS A 117 12.22 13.44 11.23
C LYS A 117 12.50 14.93 11.09
N VAL A 118 13.01 15.37 9.93
CA VAL A 118 13.30 16.79 9.67
C VAL A 118 12.03 17.63 9.80
N VAL A 119 10.91 17.19 9.22
CA VAL A 119 9.62 17.89 9.35
C VAL A 119 9.18 18.01 10.81
N GLN A 120 9.34 16.96 11.62
CA GLN A 120 9.03 17.04 13.05
C GLN A 120 9.94 18.03 13.78
N HIS A 121 11.25 18.02 13.52
CA HIS A 121 12.18 18.97 14.14
C HIS A 121 11.85 20.43 13.80
N LEU A 122 11.52 20.70 12.52
CA LEU A 122 11.12 22.03 12.06
C LEU A 122 9.77 22.47 12.66
N ARG A 123 8.81 21.56 12.80
CA ARG A 123 7.50 21.86 13.40
C ARG A 123 7.61 22.15 14.90
N ASP A 124 8.39 21.35 15.61
CA ASP A 124 8.44 21.36 17.07
C ASP A 124 9.52 22.32 17.63
N ASN A 125 10.21 23.06 16.76
CA ASN A 125 11.38 23.91 17.10
C ASN A 125 12.40 23.17 17.96
N SER A 126 12.64 21.90 17.61
CA SER A 126 13.51 21.01 18.38
C SER A 126 14.96 21.49 18.33
N VAL A 127 15.57 21.63 19.51
CA VAL A 127 17.01 21.92 19.65
C VAL A 127 17.89 20.66 19.56
N ASN A 128 17.27 19.49 19.47
CA ASN A 128 18.01 18.22 19.42
C ASN A 128 18.56 17.97 18.02
N PHE A 129 19.74 17.34 17.94
CA PHE A 129 20.35 16.92 16.67
C PHE A 129 19.96 15.49 16.33
N ILE A 130 19.83 15.19 15.04
CA ILE A 130 19.73 13.81 14.55
C ILE A 130 21.15 13.22 14.54
N SER A 131 21.41 12.24 15.41
CA SER A 131 22.76 11.69 15.56
C SER A 131 23.11 10.70 14.45
N GLY A 132 24.41 10.55 14.14
CA GLY A 132 24.87 9.51 13.20
C GLY A 132 24.60 8.08 13.69
N PHE A 133 24.46 7.88 15.00
CA PHE A 133 24.05 6.59 15.58
C PHE A 133 22.60 6.28 15.26
N GLU A 134 21.70 7.26 15.42
CA GLU A 134 20.28 7.11 15.10
C GLU A 134 20.07 6.74 13.62
N VAL A 135 20.79 7.39 12.71
CA VAL A 135 20.74 7.06 11.27
C VAL A 135 21.24 5.63 11.03
N ARG A 136 22.31 5.21 11.70
CA ARG A 136 22.86 3.85 11.57
C ARG A 136 21.90 2.80 12.09
N ASP A 137 21.32 3.03 13.26
CA ASP A 137 20.33 2.13 13.86
C ASP A 137 19.11 2.01 12.94
N LYS A 138 18.67 3.11 12.32
CA LYS A 138 17.59 3.07 11.34
C LYS A 138 17.94 2.28 10.08
N ILE A 139 19.16 2.41 9.56
CA ILE A 139 19.63 1.59 8.44
C ILE A 139 19.59 0.11 8.81
N CYS A 140 20.03 -0.26 10.02
CA CYS A 140 19.96 -1.64 10.51
C CYS A 140 18.51 -2.13 10.61
N GLU A 141 17.62 -1.33 11.18
CA GLU A 141 16.19 -1.63 11.29
C GLU A 141 15.54 -1.87 9.92
N ILE A 142 15.82 -1.00 8.93
CA ILE A 142 15.30 -1.17 7.56
C ILE A 142 15.89 -2.42 6.92
N ASN A 143 17.20 -2.64 7.05
CA ASN A 143 17.89 -3.78 6.45
C ASN A 143 17.39 -5.13 7.01
N ASP A 144 16.99 -5.16 8.29
CA ASP A 144 16.42 -6.33 8.92
C ASP A 144 15.10 -6.79 8.26
N GLN A 145 14.37 -5.90 7.61
CA GLN A 145 13.15 -6.21 6.86
C GLN A 145 13.42 -6.96 5.54
N PHE A 146 14.67 -6.98 5.06
CA PHE A 146 15.10 -7.67 3.84
C PHE A 146 15.79 -9.01 4.13
N LYS A 147 15.74 -9.50 5.38
CA LYS A 147 16.24 -10.82 5.74
C LYS A 147 15.42 -11.93 5.06
N PRO A 148 15.97 -13.15 4.89
CA PRO A 148 15.26 -14.24 4.23
C PRO A 148 13.93 -14.64 4.86
N ASP A 149 13.73 -14.36 6.15
CA ASP A 149 12.53 -14.68 6.93
C ASP A 149 11.60 -13.48 7.15
N ALA A 150 11.91 -12.33 6.55
CA ALA A 150 11.17 -11.07 6.66
C ALA A 150 10.84 -10.48 5.29
N LEU A 151 9.86 -9.58 5.25
CA LEU A 151 9.57 -8.71 4.11
C LEU A 151 9.24 -7.30 4.63
N PRO A 152 9.55 -6.23 3.89
CA PRO A 152 9.16 -4.88 4.26
C PRO A 152 7.65 -4.71 4.32
N ILE A 153 7.18 -3.87 5.24
CA ILE A 153 5.76 -3.60 5.47
C ILE A 153 5.54 -2.10 5.29
N ASP A 154 4.83 -1.73 4.23
CA ASP A 154 4.75 -0.34 3.76
C ASP A 154 3.33 0.24 3.83
N PHE A 155 2.31 -0.61 3.91
CA PHE A 155 0.90 -0.21 3.84
C PHE A 155 0.18 -0.34 5.18
N PHE A 156 0.90 -0.46 6.29
CA PHE A 156 0.33 -0.59 7.63
C PHE A 156 -0.56 0.61 7.99
N ASP A 157 -0.08 1.83 7.76
CA ASP A 157 -0.77 3.09 8.08
C ASP A 157 -1.78 3.54 7.01
N LEU A 158 -2.04 2.73 5.98
CA LEU A 158 -3.03 3.08 4.97
C LEU A 158 -4.44 3.11 5.59
N GLU A 159 -5.17 4.19 5.35
CA GLU A 159 -6.57 4.36 5.75
C GLU A 159 -7.49 4.41 4.52
N ILE A 160 -8.77 4.09 4.73
CA ILE A 160 -9.78 4.22 3.68
C ILE A 160 -10.13 5.71 3.55
N PRO A 161 -10.10 6.29 2.33
CA PRO A 161 -10.59 7.65 2.12
C PRO A 161 -12.04 7.79 2.59
N GLU A 162 -12.38 8.89 3.26
CA GLU A 162 -13.74 9.15 3.78
C GLU A 162 -14.84 9.07 2.71
N GLN A 163 -14.46 9.24 1.44
CA GLN A 163 -15.34 9.25 0.27
C GLN A 163 -15.62 7.85 -0.31
N PHE A 164 -15.07 6.78 0.27
CA PHE A 164 -15.20 5.43 -0.29
C PHE A 164 -16.62 4.89 -0.13
N ALA A 165 -17.37 4.80 -1.22
CA ALA A 165 -18.72 4.26 -1.24
C ALA A 165 -18.72 2.73 -1.46
N MET A 166 -18.88 1.96 -0.38
CA MET A 166 -19.02 0.49 -0.42
C MET A 166 -20.09 -0.04 -1.39
N SER A 167 -21.15 0.74 -1.62
CA SER A 167 -22.28 0.36 -2.48
C SER A 167 -21.86 0.21 -3.94
N GLN A 168 -20.77 0.85 -4.36
CA GLN A 168 -20.26 0.80 -5.72
C GLN A 168 -19.20 -0.30 -5.93
N ASP A 169 -18.79 -0.99 -4.86
CA ASP A 169 -17.79 -2.04 -4.95
C ASP A 169 -18.36 -3.31 -5.57
N LYS A 170 -17.86 -3.63 -6.78
CA LYS A 170 -18.29 -4.76 -7.61
C LYS A 170 -17.39 -6.00 -7.46
N ARG A 171 -16.41 -5.96 -6.56
CA ARG A 171 -15.50 -7.09 -6.34
C ARG A 171 -16.26 -8.30 -5.84
N ARG A 172 -15.89 -9.47 -6.35
CA ARG A 172 -16.55 -10.75 -6.07
C ARG A 172 -16.46 -11.09 -4.60
N PHE A 173 -15.31 -10.89 -3.95
CA PHE A 173 -15.20 -11.18 -2.52
C PHE A 173 -16.16 -10.31 -1.69
N VAL A 174 -16.42 -9.05 -2.08
CA VAL A 174 -17.39 -8.18 -1.42
C VAL A 174 -18.81 -8.70 -1.61
N ALA A 175 -19.15 -9.18 -2.81
CA ALA A 175 -20.43 -9.84 -3.06
C ALA A 175 -20.62 -11.09 -2.17
N GLN A 176 -19.57 -11.91 -2.03
CA GLN A 176 -19.60 -13.08 -1.13
C GLN A 176 -19.85 -12.67 0.33
N LEU A 177 -19.20 -11.62 0.83
CA LEU A 177 -19.40 -11.15 2.21
C LEU A 177 -20.82 -10.60 2.44
N LYS A 178 -21.41 -9.96 1.42
CA LYS A 178 -22.82 -9.52 1.46
C LYS A 178 -23.77 -10.72 1.48
N GLU A 179 -23.47 -11.79 0.73
CA GLU A 179 -24.28 -13.02 0.66
C GLU A 179 -24.36 -13.72 2.03
N ILE A 180 -23.26 -13.79 2.78
CA ILE A 180 -23.24 -14.35 4.14
C ILE A 180 -23.70 -13.33 5.22
N ALA A 181 -24.25 -12.19 4.82
CA ALA A 181 -24.77 -11.12 5.68
C ALA A 181 -23.74 -10.60 6.71
N VAL A 182 -22.50 -10.35 6.29
CA VAL A 182 -21.49 -9.68 7.12
C VAL A 182 -21.85 -8.21 7.31
N ASN A 183 -21.61 -7.67 8.50
CA ASN A 183 -21.85 -6.25 8.80
C ASN A 183 -21.01 -5.33 7.90
N ASN A 184 -21.60 -4.23 7.41
CA ASN A 184 -20.93 -3.28 6.50
C ASN A 184 -19.57 -2.78 7.02
N LYS A 185 -19.43 -2.45 8.31
CA LYS A 185 -18.15 -2.00 8.88
C LYS A 185 -17.06 -3.07 8.83
N ARG A 186 -17.41 -4.35 8.94
CA ARG A 186 -16.46 -5.46 8.77
C ARG A 186 -16.08 -5.62 7.30
N ILE A 187 -17.02 -5.40 6.38
CA ILE A 187 -16.73 -5.40 4.94
C ILE A 187 -15.79 -4.24 4.58
N GLU A 188 -15.94 -3.05 5.16
CA GLU A 188 -14.98 -1.93 4.96
C GLU A 188 -13.57 -2.33 5.40
N LYS A 189 -13.44 -2.97 6.56
CA LYS A 189 -12.14 -3.49 7.04
C LYS A 189 -11.58 -4.57 6.12
N ALA A 190 -12.41 -5.48 5.63
CA ALA A 190 -12.02 -6.49 4.64
C ALA A 190 -11.53 -5.86 3.32
N ILE A 191 -12.19 -4.79 2.87
CA ILE A 191 -11.77 -4.03 1.69
C ILE A 191 -10.40 -3.38 1.92
N LEU A 192 -10.16 -2.80 3.10
CA LEU A 192 -8.87 -2.23 3.45
C LEU A 192 -7.78 -3.30 3.48
N ASP A 193 -8.04 -4.45 4.11
CA ASP A 193 -7.10 -5.57 4.17
C ASP A 193 -6.77 -6.09 2.75
N TYR A 194 -7.77 -6.21 1.87
CA TYR A 194 -7.56 -6.53 0.45
C TYR A 194 -6.59 -5.55 -0.21
N TYR A 195 -6.86 -4.24 -0.09
CA TYR A 195 -6.05 -3.22 -0.76
C TYR A 195 -4.62 -3.20 -0.21
N LYS A 196 -4.46 -3.25 1.11
CA LYS A 196 -3.14 -3.30 1.75
C LYS A 196 -2.36 -4.53 1.29
N ALA A 197 -2.95 -5.72 1.28
CA ALA A 197 -2.27 -6.93 0.83
C ALA A 197 -1.95 -6.90 -0.67
N PHE A 198 -2.86 -6.40 -1.51
CA PHE A 198 -2.65 -6.28 -2.96
C PHE A 198 -1.50 -5.33 -3.29
N GLU A 199 -1.51 -4.14 -2.71
CA GLU A 199 -0.45 -3.14 -2.91
C GLU A 199 0.88 -3.60 -2.30
N GLN A 200 0.84 -4.24 -1.12
CA GLN A 200 2.02 -4.81 -0.49
C GLN A 200 2.65 -5.90 -1.36
N GLY A 201 1.86 -6.85 -1.87
CA GLY A 201 2.33 -7.91 -2.75
C GLY A 201 2.87 -7.35 -4.09
N SER A 202 2.19 -6.35 -4.66
CA SER A 202 2.63 -5.67 -5.88
C SER A 202 3.97 -4.94 -5.68
N ARG A 203 4.17 -4.33 -4.51
CA ARG A 203 5.44 -3.69 -4.17
C ARG A 203 6.55 -4.72 -3.98
N TRP A 204 6.31 -5.81 -3.26
CA TRP A 204 7.28 -6.90 -3.12
C TRP A 204 7.69 -7.51 -4.46
N ALA A 205 6.76 -7.66 -5.40
CA ALA A 205 7.04 -8.15 -6.74
C ALA A 205 7.91 -7.17 -7.54
N ARG A 206 7.59 -5.87 -7.52
CA ARG A 206 8.39 -4.82 -8.20
C ARG A 206 9.80 -4.69 -7.63
N GLU A 207 9.94 -4.90 -6.32
CA GLU A 207 11.23 -4.88 -5.62
C GLU A 207 11.96 -6.25 -5.68
N GLU A 208 11.44 -7.22 -6.43
CA GLU A 208 12.02 -8.57 -6.62
C GLU A 208 12.34 -9.29 -5.30
N LEU A 209 11.50 -9.11 -4.27
CA LEU A 209 11.73 -9.66 -2.92
C LEU A 209 11.24 -11.10 -2.74
N LEU A 210 10.48 -11.61 -3.70
CA LEU A 210 9.81 -12.90 -3.66
C LEU A 210 10.49 -13.87 -4.64
N PHE A 211 10.84 -15.07 -4.19
CA PHE A 211 11.67 -16.01 -4.95
C PHE A 211 11.00 -17.38 -5.13
N GLY A 212 11.27 -18.05 -6.25
CA GLY A 212 11.04 -19.51 -6.37
C GLY A 212 9.60 -19.98 -6.10
N GLY A 213 8.61 -19.22 -6.58
CA GLY A 213 7.19 -19.54 -6.44
C GLY A 213 6.66 -19.42 -5.00
N GLU A 214 7.24 -18.52 -4.20
CA GLU A 214 6.90 -18.33 -2.79
C GLU A 214 5.42 -17.95 -2.59
N ILE A 215 4.87 -17.09 -3.46
CA ILE A 215 3.46 -16.69 -3.41
C ILE A 215 2.57 -17.92 -3.62
N GLU A 216 2.87 -18.73 -4.63
CA GLU A 216 2.07 -19.91 -4.99
C GLU A 216 2.08 -20.95 -3.86
N LYS A 217 3.24 -21.15 -3.21
CA LYS A 217 3.36 -22.02 -2.03
C LYS A 217 2.56 -21.46 -0.86
N TYR A 218 2.62 -20.16 -0.64
CA TYR A 218 1.87 -19.48 0.42
C TYR A 218 0.36 -19.57 0.20
N GLU A 219 -0.12 -19.24 -1.01
CA GLU A 219 -1.53 -19.38 -1.38
C GLU A 219 -2.02 -20.82 -1.26
N LYS A 220 -1.20 -21.81 -1.66
CA LYS A 220 -1.54 -23.23 -1.48
C LYS A 220 -1.76 -23.57 0.00
N ARG A 221 -0.94 -23.04 0.91
CA ARG A 221 -1.12 -23.21 2.37
C ARG A 221 -2.40 -22.54 2.85
N LEU A 222 -2.70 -21.32 2.38
CA LEU A 222 -3.94 -20.62 2.75
C LEU A 222 -5.18 -21.41 2.34
N ILE A 223 -5.18 -21.98 1.13
CA ILE A 223 -6.29 -22.79 0.60
C ILE A 223 -6.44 -24.08 1.40
N ASP A 224 -5.35 -24.80 1.66
CA ASP A 224 -5.38 -26.06 2.42
C ASP A 224 -5.96 -25.86 3.84
N GLU A 225 -5.52 -24.81 4.54
CA GLU A 225 -6.03 -24.49 5.87
C GLU A 225 -7.49 -24.04 5.86
N TRP A 226 -7.90 -23.25 4.85
CA TRP A 226 -9.30 -22.87 4.69
C TRP A 226 -10.19 -24.09 4.39
N GLU A 227 -9.75 -24.99 3.50
CA GLU A 227 -10.48 -26.20 3.14
C GLU A 227 -10.65 -27.13 4.34
N ARG A 228 -9.59 -27.34 5.13
CA ARG A 228 -9.67 -28.10 6.39
C ARG A 228 -10.71 -27.53 7.35
N TYR A 229 -10.73 -26.21 7.53
CA TYR A 229 -11.68 -25.57 8.43
C TYR A 229 -13.12 -25.66 7.89
N MET A 230 -13.32 -25.45 6.59
CA MET A 230 -14.61 -25.61 5.92
C MET A 230 -15.16 -27.02 6.10
N LEU A 231 -14.37 -28.05 5.81
CA LEU A 231 -14.77 -29.45 5.91
C LEU A 231 -15.14 -29.83 7.35
N ALA A 232 -14.31 -29.44 8.33
CA ALA A 232 -14.60 -29.69 9.74
C ALA A 232 -15.91 -29.04 10.19
N LEU A 233 -16.19 -27.81 9.73
CA LEU A 233 -17.44 -27.14 10.05
C LEU A 233 -18.64 -27.77 9.31
N GLN A 234 -18.43 -28.35 8.13
CA GLN A 234 -19.48 -29.04 7.37
C GLN A 234 -19.92 -30.34 8.05
N ASP A 235 -18.99 -31.09 8.65
CA ASP A 235 -19.30 -32.31 9.41
C ASP A 235 -20.23 -32.05 10.61
N GLU A 236 -20.19 -30.83 11.16
CA GLU A 236 -21.05 -30.40 12.27
C GLU A 236 -22.42 -29.86 11.82
N MET A 237 -22.62 -29.65 10.50
CA MET A 237 -23.89 -29.13 9.99
C MET A 237 -24.97 -30.21 10.02
N PRO A 238 -26.21 -29.88 10.47
CA PRO A 238 -27.35 -30.76 10.25
C PRO A 238 -27.58 -30.98 8.75
N ASP A 239 -28.19 -32.10 8.41
CA ASP A 239 -28.59 -32.44 7.04
C ASP A 239 -29.83 -31.61 6.62
N SER A 240 -29.70 -30.29 6.65
CA SER A 240 -30.71 -29.27 6.35
C SER A 240 -30.24 -28.43 5.16
N SER A 241 -30.10 -29.10 4.03
CA SER A 241 -29.53 -28.59 2.78
C SER A 241 -30.22 -27.32 2.20
N GLU A 242 -31.30 -26.82 2.78
CA GLU A 242 -32.07 -25.69 2.25
C GLU A 242 -32.18 -24.48 3.19
N ASN A 243 -31.60 -24.51 4.40
CA ASN A 243 -31.73 -23.39 5.32
C ASN A 243 -30.69 -22.29 5.03
N GLU A 244 -31.09 -21.25 4.29
CA GLU A 244 -30.23 -20.10 3.98
C GLU A 244 -29.62 -19.45 5.22
N LEU A 245 -30.39 -19.35 6.31
CA LEU A 245 -29.88 -18.75 7.54
C LEU A 245 -28.74 -19.58 8.16
N GLU A 246 -28.76 -20.90 8.00
CA GLU A 246 -27.68 -21.79 8.44
C GLU A 246 -26.46 -21.68 7.53
N HIS A 247 -26.63 -21.62 6.21
CA HIS A 247 -25.51 -21.39 5.29
C HIS A 247 -24.82 -20.04 5.53
N GLN A 248 -25.59 -18.98 5.81
CA GLN A 248 -25.03 -17.69 6.17
C GLN A 248 -24.32 -17.72 7.53
N LYS A 249 -24.86 -18.44 8.52
CA LYS A 249 -24.18 -18.66 9.82
C LYS A 249 -22.86 -19.39 9.63
N PHE A 250 -22.87 -20.48 8.87
CA PHE A 250 -21.68 -21.22 8.49
C PHE A 250 -20.62 -20.30 7.88
N GLY A 251 -20.99 -19.53 6.85
CA GLY A 251 -20.02 -18.66 6.18
C GLY A 251 -19.47 -17.56 7.08
N ARG A 252 -20.27 -17.03 8.01
CA ARG A 252 -19.78 -16.09 9.03
C ARG A 252 -18.82 -16.72 10.01
N GLU A 253 -18.98 -17.98 10.37
CA GLU A 253 -18.05 -18.68 11.26
C GLU A 253 -16.70 -18.96 10.57
N VAL A 254 -16.70 -19.35 9.29
CA VAL A 254 -15.45 -19.48 8.50
C VAL A 254 -14.77 -18.13 8.35
N PHE A 255 -15.53 -17.08 8.03
CA PHE A 255 -15.00 -15.73 7.92
C PHE A 255 -14.41 -15.24 9.26
N LYS A 256 -15.07 -15.52 10.38
CA LYS A 256 -14.60 -15.19 11.73
C LYS A 256 -13.33 -15.94 12.11
N TRP A 257 -13.19 -17.21 11.73
CA TRP A 257 -11.95 -17.96 11.92
C TRP A 257 -10.77 -17.29 11.21
N MET A 258 -10.96 -16.91 9.94
CA MET A 258 -9.94 -16.22 9.15
C MET A 258 -9.54 -14.88 9.81
N GLU A 259 -10.50 -14.12 10.34
CA GLU A 259 -10.21 -12.84 11.00
C GLU A 259 -9.48 -12.99 12.35
N GLN A 260 -9.83 -13.99 13.15
CA GLN A 260 -9.51 -14.01 14.59
C GLN A 260 -8.58 -15.14 15.04
N LYS A 261 -8.53 -16.26 14.31
CA LYS A 261 -7.84 -17.48 14.75
C LYS A 261 -6.70 -17.88 13.81
N ALA A 262 -6.86 -17.69 12.51
CA ALA A 262 -5.82 -18.06 11.55
C ALA A 262 -4.58 -17.16 11.71
N ASP A 263 -3.40 -17.76 11.66
CA ASP A 263 -2.10 -17.08 11.63
C ASP A 263 -1.16 -17.82 10.67
N ILE A 264 -1.44 -17.65 9.37
CA ILE A 264 -0.70 -18.29 8.29
C ILE A 264 0.13 -17.20 7.60
N ARG A 265 1.43 -17.21 7.87
CA ARG A 265 2.35 -16.18 7.36
C ARG A 265 3.11 -16.67 6.13
N ILE A 266 3.36 -15.75 5.20
CA ILE A 266 4.23 -15.98 4.03
C ILE A 266 5.67 -16.25 4.48
N ARG A 267 6.18 -15.45 5.43
CA ARG A 267 7.43 -15.67 6.16
C ARG A 267 7.20 -15.44 7.65
N SER A 268 8.02 -16.03 8.51
CA SER A 268 7.80 -16.01 9.97
C SER A 268 7.73 -14.61 10.57
N GLN A 269 8.49 -13.65 10.04
CA GLN A 269 8.52 -12.26 10.54
C GLN A 269 7.50 -11.34 9.86
N VAL A 270 6.70 -11.83 8.90
CA VAL A 270 5.60 -11.05 8.32
C VAL A 270 4.39 -11.22 9.23
N THR A 271 4.28 -10.37 10.24
CA THR A 271 3.34 -10.54 11.37
C THR A 271 2.04 -9.78 11.21
N GLU A 272 1.99 -8.89 10.23
CA GLU A 272 0.88 -7.97 9.98
C GLU A 272 -0.34 -8.72 9.44
N PRO A 273 -1.45 -8.79 10.20
CA PRO A 273 -2.58 -9.66 9.85
C PRO A 273 -3.26 -9.29 8.52
N TYR A 274 -3.16 -8.03 8.09
CA TYR A 274 -3.76 -7.60 6.81
C TYR A 274 -3.19 -8.38 5.62
N VAL A 275 -1.94 -8.83 5.70
CA VAL A 275 -1.30 -9.61 4.63
C VAL A 275 -2.09 -10.91 4.42
N MET A 276 -2.32 -11.68 5.49
CA MET A 276 -3.07 -12.93 5.41
C MET A 276 -4.54 -12.69 5.07
N ARG A 277 -5.21 -11.77 5.77
CA ARG A 277 -6.64 -11.49 5.55
C ARG A 277 -6.90 -11.00 4.12
N GLY A 278 -6.08 -10.07 3.65
CA GLY A 278 -6.14 -9.56 2.29
C GLY A 278 -5.82 -10.62 1.24
N SER A 279 -4.87 -11.53 1.49
CA SER A 279 -4.62 -12.68 0.59
C SER A 279 -5.85 -13.59 0.45
N TYR A 280 -6.57 -13.86 1.53
CA TYR A 280 -7.84 -14.60 1.44
C TYR A 280 -8.89 -13.85 0.60
N HIS A 281 -8.98 -12.53 0.76
CA HIS A 281 -9.87 -11.71 -0.06
C HIS A 281 -9.48 -11.74 -1.54
N ILE A 282 -8.18 -11.69 -1.86
CA ILE A 282 -7.67 -11.83 -3.22
C ILE A 282 -8.06 -13.20 -3.81
N LEU A 283 -7.87 -14.29 -3.07
CA LEU A 283 -8.24 -15.65 -3.49
C LEU A 283 -9.76 -15.81 -3.70
N ALA A 284 -10.58 -15.13 -2.89
CA ALA A 284 -12.03 -15.09 -3.02
C ALA A 284 -12.52 -14.17 -4.14
N ASP A 285 -11.69 -13.23 -4.61
CA ASP A 285 -12.02 -12.32 -5.70
C ASP A 285 -11.73 -12.91 -7.10
N GLN A 286 -10.83 -13.90 -7.16
CA GLN A 286 -10.41 -14.57 -8.39
C GLN A 286 -11.58 -15.20 -9.17
N ASN A 287 -11.35 -15.47 -10.46
CA ASN A 287 -12.31 -16.10 -11.34
C ASN A 287 -11.69 -17.31 -12.07
N PRO A 288 -12.01 -18.55 -11.67
CA PRO A 288 -12.89 -18.92 -10.55
C PRO A 288 -12.25 -18.61 -9.18
N PRO A 289 -13.06 -18.41 -8.13
CA PRO A 289 -12.53 -18.18 -6.79
C PRO A 289 -11.96 -19.47 -6.23
N ARG A 290 -10.76 -19.38 -5.64
CA ARG A 290 -10.06 -20.52 -5.02
C ARG A 290 -10.43 -20.73 -3.55
N VAL A 291 -11.04 -19.71 -2.95
CA VAL A 291 -11.58 -19.70 -1.59
C VAL A 291 -12.98 -19.07 -1.66
N HIS A 292 -13.92 -19.57 -0.88
CA HIS A 292 -15.25 -18.99 -0.77
C HIS A 292 -15.79 -19.07 0.66
N TRP A 293 -16.76 -18.20 0.98
CA TRP A 293 -17.31 -18.13 2.34
C TRP A 293 -18.63 -18.89 2.48
N HIS A 294 -19.47 -18.86 1.45
CA HIS A 294 -20.76 -19.56 1.47
C HIS A 294 -20.58 -21.03 1.05
N PRO A 295 -21.20 -22.03 1.72
CA PRO A 295 -20.96 -23.45 1.44
C PRO A 295 -21.43 -23.85 0.03
N LYS A 296 -22.54 -23.26 -0.44
CA LYS A 296 -23.08 -23.48 -1.79
C LYS A 296 -22.62 -22.46 -2.83
N PHE A 297 -21.56 -21.70 -2.55
CA PHE A 297 -21.15 -20.59 -3.41
C PHE A 297 -20.85 -21.04 -4.85
N LEU A 298 -20.05 -22.10 -5.00
CA LEU A 298 -19.67 -22.61 -6.32
C LEU A 298 -20.87 -23.13 -7.10
N GLU A 299 -21.79 -23.86 -6.45
CA GLU A 299 -23.03 -24.34 -7.07
C GLU A 299 -23.87 -23.18 -7.64
N ARG A 300 -24.05 -22.12 -6.84
CA ARG A 300 -24.78 -20.91 -7.25
C ARG A 300 -24.09 -20.19 -8.41
N LEU A 301 -22.77 -20.08 -8.36
CA LEU A 301 -21.99 -19.47 -9.44
C LEU A 301 -22.15 -20.24 -10.75
N THR A 302 -22.08 -21.57 -10.71
CA THR A 302 -22.28 -22.43 -11.88
C THR A 302 -23.70 -22.29 -12.44
N GLN A 303 -24.72 -22.23 -11.59
CA GLN A 303 -26.12 -22.02 -12.03
C GLN A 303 -26.32 -20.67 -12.73
N LEU A 304 -25.72 -19.59 -12.21
CA LEU A 304 -25.78 -18.27 -12.83
C LEU A 304 -25.10 -18.23 -14.20
N LEU A 305 -23.92 -18.86 -14.31
CA LEU A 305 -23.18 -18.96 -15.58
C LEU A 305 -23.87 -19.86 -16.61
N ALA A 306 -24.64 -20.86 -16.18
CA ALA A 306 -25.42 -21.72 -17.08
C ALA A 306 -26.71 -21.06 -17.60
N THR A 307 -27.16 -19.97 -16.96
CA THR A 307 -28.38 -19.22 -17.31
C THR A 307 -28.09 -17.99 -18.20
N THR A 308 -26.81 -17.69 -18.43
CA THR A 308 -26.33 -16.54 -19.23
C THR A 308 -25.72 -17.03 -20.55
#